data_AF-G7ELU0-F1
#
_entry.id   AF-G7ELU0-F1
#
_cell.length_a   1.000
_cell.length_b   1.000
_cell.length_c   1.000
_cell.angle_alpha   90.00
_cell.angle_beta   90.00
_cell.angle_gamma   90.00
#
_symmetry.space_group_name_H-M   'P 1'
#
loop_
_entity.id
_entity.type
_entity.pdbx_description
1 polymer ?
#
loop_
_entity_poly.entity_id
_entity_poly.type
_entity_poly.pdbx_seq_one_letter_code
_entity_poly.pdbx_strand_id
1 'polypeptide(L)'
;MYSYYIEECNPEIGHIRGSKIGVLEHADLAFGGRLVVNDVFDTLVVRNLRGELEDEVEILSTIAPKLRDELGLAANKSVFRFDIELIKKNLTTDYHFSVHISNNSKETLLFRGFIQPIELPDKVLFIVGSPRSGTSALGKACRKALKAHAHGESHVIEGISKALQSTDVFFEQSITAGINGNLVNAVPKTVLLAEHLNMLRRIYKLYYGNSIHLDKTPGIPMLQSLPFALMAWPNAKVIFCKRRAMENIQSRIIKFPKVNFLQHVKQWKQSFAAWRQTRQVINQLLKRNDWYIEIDQFDMANTPEQVVETVRNFLSLAEGEKKRLFAQLASADRPEQTTTHSSKAKSLDDFNWTETQLTELKQICDKEMKLQNYSYDSKYYFTDQTSRSK
;
A
#
# COMPACT_ATOMS: atom_id res chain seq x y z
N MET A 1 17.01 -13.91 3.55
CA MET A 1 16.03 -12.87 3.93
C MET A 1 14.66 -13.51 4.04
N TYR A 2 13.83 -12.91 4.88
CA TYR A 2 12.48 -13.38 5.15
C TYR A 2 11.50 -12.21 5.07
N SER A 3 10.24 -12.46 4.72
CA SER A 3 9.14 -11.52 5.02
C SER A 3 8.26 -12.09 6.11
N TYR A 4 7.64 -11.21 6.89
CA TYR A 4 6.59 -11.61 7.81
C TYR A 4 5.29 -10.84 7.57
N TYR A 5 4.20 -11.44 8.04
CA TYR A 5 2.89 -10.82 8.16
C TYR A 5 2.24 -11.24 9.49
N ILE A 6 1.56 -10.31 10.16
CA ILE A 6 0.78 -10.58 11.37
C ILE A 6 -0.60 -9.91 11.26
N GLU A 7 -1.65 -10.73 11.37
CA GLU A 7 -3.06 -10.35 11.46
C GLU A 7 -3.49 -10.22 12.93
N GLU A 8 -4.28 -9.19 13.22
CA GLU A 8 -4.99 -9.04 14.50
C GLU A 8 -6.39 -9.66 14.35
N CYS A 9 -6.59 -10.85 14.92
CA CYS A 9 -7.85 -11.57 14.84
C CYS A 9 -8.88 -11.06 15.86
N ASN A 10 -8.43 -10.46 16.96
CA ASN A 10 -9.29 -9.93 18.01
C ASN A 10 -8.76 -8.58 18.56
N PRO A 11 -8.87 -7.49 17.78
CA PRO A 11 -8.20 -6.21 18.06
C PRO A 11 -8.67 -5.51 19.34
N GLU A 12 -9.86 -5.86 19.85
CA GLU A 12 -10.37 -5.37 21.13
C GLU A 12 -9.65 -5.99 22.33
N ILE A 13 -9.09 -7.19 22.15
CA ILE A 13 -8.31 -7.89 23.17
C ILE A 13 -6.83 -7.67 22.94
N GLY A 14 -6.31 -7.93 21.74
CA GLY A 14 -4.89 -7.88 21.43
C GLY A 14 -4.57 -6.87 20.34
N HIS A 15 -3.63 -5.96 20.59
CA HIS A 15 -3.20 -4.96 19.63
C HIS A 15 -1.68 -4.87 19.51
N ILE A 16 -1.17 -4.97 18.29
CA ILE A 16 0.25 -4.88 17.93
C ILE A 16 0.65 -3.41 17.79
N ARG A 17 1.70 -3.03 18.51
CA ARG A 17 2.25 -1.67 18.44
C ARG A 17 3.08 -1.45 17.17
N GLY A 18 3.87 -2.46 16.80
CA GLY A 18 4.84 -2.43 15.70
C GLY A 18 4.25 -2.68 14.30
N SER A 19 5.14 -2.79 13.33
CA SER A 19 4.79 -3.14 11.95
C SER A 19 4.16 -4.53 11.91
N LYS A 20 3.10 -4.66 11.11
CA LYS A 20 2.43 -5.94 10.84
C LYS A 20 3.04 -6.68 9.67
N ILE A 21 3.83 -5.98 8.86
CA ILE A 21 4.60 -6.56 7.75
C ILE A 21 6.01 -5.97 7.73
N GLY A 22 6.96 -6.78 7.28
CA GLY A 22 8.34 -6.33 7.18
C GLY A 22 9.24 -7.41 6.60
N VAL A 23 10.53 -7.12 6.63
CA VAL A 23 11.59 -8.06 6.24
C VAL A 23 12.47 -8.37 7.43
N LEU A 24 13.06 -9.55 7.44
CA LEU A 24 14.01 -9.99 8.45
C LEU A 24 15.27 -10.55 7.75
N GLU A 25 16.43 -10.30 8.35
CA GLU A 25 17.70 -10.88 7.89
C GLU A 25 17.76 -12.37 8.21
N HIS A 26 17.36 -12.71 9.45
CA HIS A 26 17.20 -14.06 9.98
C HIS A 26 15.71 -14.35 10.24
N ALA A 27 15.32 -15.61 10.38
CA ALA A 27 13.93 -15.99 10.65
C ALA A 27 13.56 -15.82 12.14
N ASP A 28 13.98 -14.69 12.71
CA ASP A 28 13.79 -14.32 14.09
C ASP A 28 12.83 -13.12 14.12
N LEU A 29 11.58 -13.37 14.51
CA LEU A 29 10.51 -12.37 14.51
C LEU A 29 10.20 -11.93 15.94
N ALA A 30 10.58 -10.70 16.26
CA ALA A 30 10.19 -10.04 17.50
C ALA A 30 9.02 -9.07 17.25
N PHE A 31 7.95 -9.20 18.04
CA PHE A 31 6.85 -8.25 18.02
C PHE A 31 6.19 -8.11 19.39
N GLY A 32 5.64 -6.94 19.65
CA GLY A 32 5.02 -6.62 20.93
C GLY A 32 3.82 -5.70 20.79
N GLY A 33 3.09 -5.58 21.88
CA GLY A 33 1.81 -4.90 21.88
C GLY A 33 1.18 -4.79 23.25
N ARG A 34 -0.15 -4.70 23.24
CA ARG A 34 -0.96 -4.65 24.45
C ARG A 34 -2.07 -5.70 24.40
N LEU A 35 -2.46 -6.17 25.59
CA LEU A 35 -3.64 -6.99 25.81
C LEU A 35 -4.60 -6.26 26.73
N VAL A 36 -5.90 -6.36 26.47
CA VAL A 36 -7.00 -5.86 27.32
C VAL A 36 -7.92 -7.02 27.67
N VAL A 37 -7.99 -7.35 28.95
CA VAL A 37 -8.69 -8.55 29.47
C VAL A 37 -9.57 -8.20 30.66
N ASN A 38 -10.60 -9.01 30.94
CA ASN A 38 -11.52 -8.77 32.08
C ASN A 38 -10.87 -9.06 33.44
N ASP A 39 -9.93 -9.99 33.50
CA ASP A 39 -9.24 -10.40 34.73
C ASP A 39 -7.78 -10.72 34.39
N VAL A 40 -7.06 -11.35 35.32
CA VAL A 40 -5.75 -11.96 35.02
C VAL A 40 -5.96 -13.08 34.00
N PHE A 41 -5.06 -13.18 33.02
CA PHE A 41 -4.97 -14.34 32.13
C PHE A 41 -3.77 -15.18 32.53
N ASP A 42 -3.83 -16.49 32.25
CA ASP A 42 -2.82 -17.42 32.73
C ASP A 42 -1.50 -17.23 31.98
N THR A 43 -1.56 -17.31 30.65
CA THR A 43 -0.40 -17.13 29.79
C THR A 43 -0.82 -16.83 28.34
N LEU A 44 0.14 -16.31 27.56
CA LEU A 44 0.08 -16.39 26.11
C LEU A 44 0.68 -17.72 25.68
N VAL A 45 0.14 -18.30 24.62
CA VAL A 45 0.70 -19.49 23.97
C VAL A 45 0.83 -19.23 22.48
N VAL A 46 1.91 -19.75 21.89
CA VAL A 46 2.10 -19.74 20.45
C VAL A 46 1.96 -21.17 19.93
N ARG A 47 1.22 -21.31 18.84
CA ARG A 47 0.96 -22.59 18.17
C ARG A 47 1.29 -22.50 16.70
N ASN A 48 1.81 -23.58 16.10
CA ASN A 48 1.95 -23.67 14.65
C ASN A 48 0.62 -23.93 13.93
N LEU A 49 0.71 -24.07 12.61
CA LEU A 49 -0.41 -24.40 11.73
C LEU A 49 -1.17 -25.68 12.12
N ARG A 50 -0.50 -26.66 12.74
CA ARG A 50 -1.13 -27.92 13.20
C ARG A 50 -1.76 -27.78 14.58
N GLY A 51 -1.63 -26.62 15.21
CA GLY A 51 -2.12 -26.37 16.58
C GLY A 51 -1.19 -26.90 17.67
N GLU A 52 -0.01 -27.39 17.33
CA GLU A 52 0.98 -27.84 18.31
C GLU A 52 1.63 -26.64 19.00
N LEU A 53 2.01 -26.77 20.28
CA LEU A 53 2.72 -25.71 21.01
C LEU A 53 4.11 -25.50 20.41
N GLU A 54 4.54 -24.26 20.37
CA GLU A 54 5.84 -23.87 19.85
C GLU A 54 6.86 -23.70 20.97
N ASP A 55 7.91 -24.52 20.95
CA ASP A 55 8.94 -24.56 22.00
C ASP A 55 10.03 -23.49 21.80
N GLU A 56 10.22 -23.00 20.56
CA GLU A 56 11.22 -21.99 20.21
C GLU A 56 10.65 -20.56 20.24
N VAL A 57 10.01 -20.22 21.37
CA VAL A 57 9.35 -18.93 21.56
C VAL A 57 9.66 -18.37 22.94
N GLU A 58 10.13 -17.13 22.99
CA GLU A 58 10.21 -16.37 24.23
C GLU A 58 9.02 -15.42 24.33
N ILE A 59 8.33 -15.45 25.48
CA ILE A 59 7.16 -14.62 25.73
C ILE A 59 7.37 -13.88 27.04
N LEU A 60 7.35 -12.55 26.96
CA LEU A 60 7.30 -11.67 28.12
C LEU A 60 5.92 -11.01 28.18
N SER A 61 5.29 -11.04 29.35
CA SER A 61 4.08 -10.26 29.60
C SER A 61 4.15 -9.56 30.95
N THR A 62 3.78 -8.29 30.99
CA THR A 62 3.87 -7.44 32.19
C THR A 62 2.61 -6.61 32.36
N ILE A 63 2.09 -6.54 33.58
CA ILE A 63 0.92 -5.70 33.88
C ILE A 63 1.28 -4.21 33.68
N ALA A 64 0.38 -3.47 33.05
CA ALA A 64 0.60 -2.08 32.65
C ALA A 64 -0.53 -1.17 33.18
N PRO A 65 -0.60 -0.93 34.51
CA PRO A 65 -1.71 -0.19 35.14
C PRO A 65 -1.85 1.25 34.62
N LYS A 66 -0.74 1.95 34.38
CA LYS A 66 -0.76 3.30 33.80
C LYS A 66 -1.45 3.33 32.43
N LEU A 67 -1.20 2.32 31.60
CA LEU A 67 -1.81 2.22 30.27
C LEU A 67 -3.32 1.96 30.36
N ARG A 68 -3.80 1.26 31.41
CA ARG A 68 -5.25 1.11 31.65
C ARG A 68 -5.92 2.47 31.83
N ASP A 69 -5.32 3.32 32.65
CA ASP A 69 -5.85 4.64 32.98
C ASP A 69 -5.81 5.57 31.75
N GLU A 70 -4.72 5.54 30.97
CA GLU A 70 -4.59 6.26 29.69
C GLU A 70 -5.66 5.88 28.66
N LEU A 71 -6.11 4.62 28.69
CA LEU A 71 -7.12 4.10 27.79
C LEU A 71 -8.55 4.30 28.29
N GLY A 72 -8.74 4.85 29.49
CA GLY A 72 -10.07 5.08 30.09
C GLY A 72 -10.87 3.79 30.28
N LEU A 73 -10.19 2.68 30.55
CA LEU A 73 -10.84 1.37 30.70
C LEU A 73 -11.52 1.23 32.06
N ALA A 74 -12.57 0.41 32.11
CA ALA A 74 -13.30 0.10 33.33
C ALA A 74 -12.41 -0.59 34.38
N ALA A 75 -12.78 -0.48 35.67
CA ALA A 75 -12.00 -1.03 36.77
C ALA A 75 -11.81 -2.55 36.71
N ASN A 76 -12.76 -3.27 36.10
CA ASN A 76 -12.72 -4.70 35.83
C ASN A 76 -11.97 -5.03 34.52
N LYS A 77 -11.05 -4.19 34.06
CA LYS A 77 -10.18 -4.48 32.92
C LYS A 77 -8.74 -4.38 33.38
N SER A 78 -7.96 -5.40 33.03
CA SER A 78 -6.51 -5.40 33.18
C SER A 78 -5.86 -5.18 31.83
N VAL A 79 -4.75 -4.42 31.82
CA VAL A 79 -3.95 -4.18 30.61
C VAL A 79 -2.57 -4.75 30.83
N PHE A 80 -2.09 -5.50 29.84
CA PHE A 80 -0.74 -6.05 29.83
C PHE A 80 0.02 -5.52 28.61
N ARG A 81 1.32 -5.33 28.77
CA ARG A 81 2.26 -5.27 27.65
C ARG A 81 2.77 -6.67 27.41
N PHE A 82 2.95 -7.03 26.14
CA PHE A 82 3.56 -8.29 25.77
C PHE A 82 4.64 -8.06 24.73
N ASP A 83 5.64 -8.91 24.76
CA ASP A 83 6.68 -9.06 23.75
C ASP A 83 6.82 -10.56 23.46
N ILE A 84 6.85 -10.92 22.18
CA ILE A 84 7.03 -12.27 21.67
C ILE A 84 8.23 -12.28 20.75
N GLU A 85 9.14 -13.22 20.97
CA GLU A 85 10.27 -13.50 20.10
C GLU A 85 10.16 -14.93 19.57
N LEU A 86 9.95 -15.05 18.26
CA LEU A 86 9.84 -16.31 17.53
C LEU A 86 11.18 -16.59 16.84
N ILE A 87 11.90 -17.64 17.25
CA ILE A 87 13.23 -17.96 16.70
C ILE A 87 13.12 -19.22 15.85
N LYS A 88 13.32 -19.11 14.53
CA LYS A 88 13.22 -20.27 13.62
C LYS A 88 14.51 -20.49 12.86
N LYS A 89 15.42 -21.27 13.48
CA LYS A 89 16.69 -21.64 12.85
C LYS A 89 16.43 -22.49 11.61
N ASN A 90 17.09 -22.14 10.49
CA ASN A 90 17.05 -22.90 9.23
C ASN A 90 15.66 -23.01 8.56
N LEU A 91 14.86 -21.95 8.61
CA LEU A 91 13.57 -21.93 7.94
C LEU A 91 13.72 -21.99 6.40
N THR A 92 13.26 -23.08 5.79
CA THR A 92 13.32 -23.33 4.33
C THR A 92 11.95 -23.29 3.64
N THR A 93 10.86 -23.33 4.42
CA THR A 93 9.47 -23.23 3.95
C THR A 93 8.73 -22.15 4.72
N ASP A 94 7.50 -21.83 4.33
CA ASP A 94 6.67 -20.90 5.09
C ASP A 94 6.40 -21.46 6.49
N TYR A 95 6.63 -20.64 7.52
CA TYR A 95 6.28 -20.94 8.90
C TYR A 95 5.04 -20.14 9.29
N HIS A 96 3.96 -20.83 9.63
CA HIS A 96 2.71 -20.22 10.07
C HIS A 96 2.55 -20.41 11.58
N PHE A 97 2.13 -19.34 12.25
CA PHE A 97 1.90 -19.35 13.69
C PHE A 97 0.59 -18.67 14.05
N SER A 98 0.11 -18.98 15.25
CA SER A 98 -1.01 -18.33 15.90
C SER A 98 -0.68 -18.07 17.36
N VAL A 99 -1.14 -16.94 17.87
CA VAL A 99 -0.96 -16.55 19.26
C VAL A 99 -2.32 -16.54 19.93
N HIS A 100 -2.41 -17.23 21.06
CA HIS A 100 -3.63 -17.32 21.85
C HIS A 100 -3.38 -16.82 23.25
N ILE A 101 -4.43 -16.26 23.84
CA ILE A 101 -4.50 -16.09 25.29
C ILE A 101 -5.16 -17.34 25.88
N SER A 102 -4.55 -17.91 26.90
CA SER A 102 -5.09 -19.05 27.64
C SER A 102 -5.60 -18.58 29.00
N ASN A 103 -6.84 -18.92 29.33
CA ASN A 103 -7.46 -18.63 30.61
C ASN A 103 -8.40 -19.79 31.00
N ASN A 104 -8.09 -20.49 32.10
CA ASN A 104 -8.89 -21.60 32.61
C ASN A 104 -9.19 -22.67 31.53
N SER A 105 -8.16 -23.09 30.80
CA SER A 105 -8.24 -24.05 29.68
C SER A 105 -9.02 -23.58 28.45
N LYS A 106 -9.50 -22.33 28.43
CA LYS A 106 -10.10 -21.71 27.23
C LYS A 106 -9.07 -20.85 26.53
N GLU A 107 -8.83 -21.16 25.26
CA GLU A 107 -7.96 -20.37 24.39
C GLU A 107 -8.77 -19.40 23.53
N THR A 108 -8.30 -18.16 23.43
CA THR A 108 -8.84 -17.16 22.50
C THR A 108 -7.73 -16.72 21.54
N LEU A 109 -7.98 -16.89 20.25
CA LEU A 109 -7.07 -16.47 19.20
C LEU A 109 -6.93 -14.94 19.20
N LEU A 110 -5.69 -14.46 19.28
CA LEU A 110 -5.36 -13.04 19.22
C LEU A 110 -4.76 -12.67 17.87
N PHE A 111 -3.76 -13.44 17.43
CA PHE A 111 -2.97 -13.13 16.25
C PHE A 111 -2.76 -14.37 15.40
N ARG A 112 -2.65 -14.17 14.08
CA ARG A 112 -2.14 -15.17 13.13
C ARG A 112 -1.05 -14.54 12.31
N GLY A 113 -0.03 -15.29 11.96
CA GLY A 113 1.03 -14.76 11.13
C GLY A 113 1.79 -15.82 10.38
N PHE A 114 2.75 -15.35 9.60
CA PHE A 114 3.72 -16.21 8.96
C PHE A 114 5.06 -15.53 8.80
N ILE A 115 6.10 -16.34 8.61
CA ILE A 115 7.45 -15.97 8.17
C ILE A 115 7.71 -16.77 6.89
N GLN A 116 8.05 -16.09 5.78
CA GLN A 116 8.33 -16.73 4.50
C GLN A 116 9.79 -16.51 4.11
N PRO A 117 10.54 -17.55 3.72
CA PRO A 117 11.81 -17.38 3.05
C PRO A 117 11.58 -16.74 1.68
N ILE A 118 12.28 -15.63 1.40
CA ILE A 118 12.09 -14.88 0.17
C ILE A 118 13.40 -14.43 -0.45
N GLU A 119 13.37 -14.31 -1.77
CA GLU A 119 14.35 -13.57 -2.55
C GLU A 119 13.72 -12.24 -2.97
N LEU A 120 14.20 -11.14 -2.39
CA LEU A 120 13.77 -9.80 -2.76
C LEU A 120 14.70 -9.20 -3.79
N PRO A 121 14.17 -8.44 -4.77
CA PRO A 121 15.01 -7.65 -5.65
C PRO A 121 15.62 -6.45 -4.91
N ASP A 122 16.71 -5.91 -5.46
CA ASP A 122 17.41 -4.74 -4.92
C ASP A 122 16.50 -3.51 -4.81
N LYS A 123 15.62 -3.31 -5.80
CA LYS A 123 14.66 -2.20 -5.81
C LYS A 123 13.29 -2.65 -6.33
N VAL A 124 12.23 -2.23 -5.65
CA VAL A 124 10.84 -2.34 -6.12
C VAL A 124 10.23 -0.94 -6.17
N LEU A 125 9.69 -0.56 -7.33
CA LEU A 125 9.09 0.74 -7.55
C LEU A 125 7.71 0.60 -8.19
N PHE A 126 6.70 1.14 -7.49
CA PHE A 126 5.34 1.27 -8.00
C PHE A 126 5.07 2.72 -8.40
N ILE A 127 4.65 2.94 -9.65
CA ILE A 127 4.23 4.25 -10.14
C ILE A 127 2.74 4.19 -10.44
N VAL A 128 1.97 4.79 -9.55
CA VAL A 128 0.51 4.72 -9.53
C VAL A 128 -0.07 6.11 -9.66
N GLY A 129 -1.39 6.20 -9.85
CA GLY A 129 -2.08 7.47 -9.89
C GLY A 129 -3.40 7.39 -10.60
N SER A 130 -4.13 8.51 -10.61
CA SER A 130 -5.28 8.66 -11.50
C SER A 130 -4.83 8.56 -12.96
N PRO A 131 -5.50 7.78 -13.84
CA PRO A 131 -5.24 7.81 -15.27
C PRO A 131 -5.12 9.25 -15.80
N ARG A 132 -4.18 9.48 -16.72
CA ARG A 132 -3.86 10.80 -17.31
C ARG A 132 -3.18 11.79 -16.35
N SER A 133 -2.55 11.32 -15.27
CA SER A 133 -1.79 12.16 -14.31
C SER A 133 -0.27 12.10 -14.48
N GLY A 134 0.23 11.69 -15.66
CA GLY A 134 1.67 11.64 -15.94
C GLY A 134 2.39 10.37 -15.49
N THR A 135 1.67 9.33 -15.05
CA THR A 135 2.26 8.03 -14.68
C THR A 135 3.12 7.43 -15.78
N SER A 136 2.69 7.49 -17.05
CA SER A 136 3.48 6.98 -18.19
C SER A 136 4.77 7.76 -18.44
N ALA A 137 4.76 9.09 -18.26
CA ALA A 137 5.94 9.93 -18.42
C ALA A 137 6.98 9.62 -17.33
N LEU A 138 6.54 9.62 -16.06
CA LEU A 138 7.42 9.28 -14.94
C LEU A 138 7.88 7.82 -14.98
N GLY A 139 6.98 6.90 -15.33
CA GLY A 139 7.28 5.48 -15.52
C GLY A 139 8.37 5.23 -16.54
N LYS A 140 8.31 5.91 -17.69
CA LYS A 140 9.34 5.84 -18.72
C LYS A 140 10.67 6.44 -18.23
N ALA A 141 10.63 7.56 -17.51
CA ALA A 141 11.82 8.19 -16.95
C ALA A 141 12.52 7.29 -15.92
N CYS A 142 11.77 6.76 -14.95
CA CYS A 142 12.29 5.83 -13.94
C CYS A 142 12.82 4.55 -14.56
N ARG A 143 12.16 4.00 -15.59
CA ARG A 143 12.64 2.84 -16.33
C ARG A 143 14.00 3.08 -16.98
N LYS A 144 14.18 4.23 -17.65
CA LYS A 144 15.49 4.60 -18.24
C LYS A 144 16.54 4.87 -17.16
N ALA A 145 16.16 5.54 -16.07
CA ALA A 145 17.05 5.82 -14.96
C ALA A 145 17.61 4.52 -14.37
N LEU A 146 16.73 3.59 -14.01
CA LEU A 146 17.05 2.33 -13.36
C LEU A 146 17.50 1.22 -14.32
N LYS A 147 17.42 1.44 -15.64
CA LYS A 147 17.58 0.40 -16.67
C LYS A 147 16.68 -0.83 -16.41
N ALA A 148 15.51 -0.59 -15.84
CA ALA A 148 14.59 -1.66 -15.46
C ALA A 148 13.90 -2.26 -16.70
N HIS A 149 13.75 -3.58 -16.73
CA HIS A 149 12.81 -4.23 -17.66
C HIS A 149 11.41 -4.11 -17.08
N ALA A 150 10.47 -3.49 -17.81
CA ALA A 150 9.11 -3.27 -17.34
C ALA A 150 8.13 -3.13 -18.51
N HIS A 151 6.92 -3.69 -18.36
CA HIS A 151 5.84 -3.53 -19.33
C HIS A 151 5.21 -2.13 -19.26
N GLY A 152 4.36 -1.81 -20.24
CA GLY A 152 3.58 -0.56 -20.25
C GLY A 152 2.73 -0.41 -18.99
N GLU A 153 1.89 -1.40 -18.71
CA GLU A 153 1.08 -1.60 -17.49
C GLU A 153 0.97 -3.12 -17.28
N SER A 154 1.08 -3.65 -16.06
CA SER A 154 1.01 -5.11 -15.86
C SER A 154 -0.39 -5.61 -15.53
N HIS A 155 -1.13 -4.88 -14.68
CA HIS A 155 -2.40 -5.33 -14.08
C HIS A 155 -2.33 -6.66 -13.31
N VAL A 156 -1.14 -7.22 -13.09
CA VAL A 156 -0.95 -8.53 -12.44
C VAL A 156 -1.29 -8.45 -10.95
N ILE A 157 -0.87 -7.38 -10.28
CA ILE A 157 -1.15 -7.17 -8.84
C ILE A 157 -2.66 -7.11 -8.60
N GLU A 158 -3.38 -6.36 -9.42
CA GLU A 158 -4.84 -6.25 -9.35
C GLU A 158 -5.52 -7.62 -9.58
N GLY A 159 -5.07 -8.37 -10.59
CA GLY A 159 -5.60 -9.70 -10.89
C GLY A 159 -5.44 -10.68 -9.73
N ILE A 160 -4.25 -10.75 -9.14
CA ILE A 160 -3.95 -11.65 -8.03
C ILE A 160 -4.65 -11.20 -6.75
N SER A 161 -4.68 -9.89 -6.46
CA SER A 161 -5.43 -9.37 -5.31
C SER A 161 -6.92 -9.69 -5.41
N LYS A 162 -7.50 -9.66 -6.61
CA LYS A 162 -8.90 -10.04 -6.84
C LYS A 162 -9.14 -11.54 -6.67
N ALA A 163 -8.18 -12.37 -7.09
CA ALA A 163 -8.23 -13.82 -6.86
C ALA A 163 -8.20 -14.15 -5.35
N LEU A 164 -7.36 -13.45 -4.58
CA LEU A 164 -7.33 -13.58 -3.12
C LEU A 164 -8.68 -13.19 -2.49
N GLN A 165 -9.24 -12.03 -2.87
CA GLN A 165 -10.56 -11.60 -2.37
C GLN A 165 -11.67 -12.59 -2.68
N SER A 166 -11.67 -13.16 -3.89
CA SER A 166 -12.66 -14.18 -4.29
C SER A 166 -12.47 -15.47 -3.50
N THR A 167 -11.23 -15.81 -3.16
CA THR A 167 -10.91 -16.91 -2.25
C THR A 167 -11.46 -16.64 -0.86
N ASP A 168 -11.23 -15.45 -0.30
CA ASP A 168 -11.76 -15.08 1.02
C ASP A 168 -13.29 -15.17 1.08
N VAL A 169 -13.97 -14.65 0.06
CA VAL A 169 -15.44 -14.73 -0.07
C VAL A 169 -15.92 -16.19 -0.07
N PHE A 170 -15.23 -17.08 -0.80
CA PHE A 170 -15.57 -18.51 -0.79
C PHE A 170 -15.44 -19.10 0.61
N PHE A 171 -14.35 -18.84 1.33
CA PHE A 171 -14.14 -19.38 2.68
C PHE A 171 -15.13 -18.80 3.70
N GLU A 172 -15.55 -17.55 3.55
CA GLU A 172 -16.54 -16.91 4.44
C GLU A 172 -17.97 -17.40 4.19
N GLN A 173 -18.34 -17.63 2.93
CA GLN A 173 -19.72 -17.94 2.54
C GLN A 173 -19.98 -19.45 2.38
N SER A 174 -18.94 -20.27 2.33
CA SER A 174 -19.09 -21.70 2.15
C SER A 174 -19.65 -22.36 3.41
N ILE A 175 -20.79 -23.04 3.25
CA ILE A 175 -21.35 -23.91 4.29
C ILE A 175 -20.33 -24.97 4.71
N THR A 176 -19.55 -25.50 3.76
CA THR A 176 -18.55 -26.54 4.05
C THR A 176 -17.37 -26.03 4.86
N ALA A 177 -17.08 -24.72 4.83
CA ALA A 177 -16.09 -24.08 5.68
C ALA A 177 -16.52 -24.02 7.16
N GLY A 178 -17.82 -24.14 7.45
CA GLY A 178 -18.34 -24.23 8.82
C GLY A 178 -18.40 -25.64 9.40
N ILE A 179 -18.12 -26.68 8.60
CA ILE A 179 -18.20 -28.09 9.03
C ILE A 179 -16.85 -28.56 9.53
N ASN A 180 -16.76 -28.89 10.83
CA ASN A 180 -15.58 -29.50 11.43
C ASN A 180 -15.19 -30.79 10.71
N GLY A 181 -13.89 -30.97 10.46
CA GLY A 181 -13.35 -32.13 9.74
C GLY A 181 -13.12 -31.90 8.24
N ASN A 182 -13.72 -30.87 7.64
CA ASN A 182 -13.38 -30.46 6.28
C ASN A 182 -12.08 -29.66 6.26
N LEU A 183 -11.22 -29.91 5.26
CA LEU A 183 -9.96 -29.16 5.12
C LEU A 183 -10.19 -27.64 5.01
N VAL A 184 -11.24 -27.22 4.30
CA VAL A 184 -11.60 -25.80 4.13
C VAL A 184 -11.88 -25.09 5.46
N ASN A 185 -12.32 -25.83 6.50
CA ASN A 185 -12.50 -25.29 7.86
C ASN A 185 -11.15 -25.11 8.59
N ALA A 186 -10.18 -25.99 8.31
CA ALA A 186 -8.89 -26.01 9.00
C ALA A 186 -7.86 -25.04 8.40
N VAL A 187 -7.99 -24.65 7.12
CA VAL A 187 -7.02 -23.78 6.44
C VAL A 187 -7.23 -22.31 6.86
N PRO A 188 -6.26 -21.67 7.55
CA PRO A 188 -6.35 -20.26 7.88
C PRO A 188 -6.20 -19.39 6.64
N LYS A 189 -6.91 -18.24 6.60
CA LYS A 189 -6.76 -17.23 5.54
C LYS A 189 -5.32 -16.79 5.29
N THR A 190 -4.51 -16.75 6.35
CA THR A 190 -3.09 -16.39 6.27
C THR A 190 -2.26 -17.35 5.42
N VAL A 191 -2.66 -18.62 5.28
CA VAL A 191 -2.03 -19.59 4.36
C VAL A 191 -2.31 -19.20 2.91
N LEU A 192 -3.56 -18.87 2.59
CA LEU A 192 -3.93 -18.48 1.23
C LEU A 192 -3.28 -17.15 0.83
N LEU A 193 -3.21 -16.20 1.77
CA LEU A 193 -2.45 -14.96 1.59
C LEU A 193 -0.99 -15.25 1.25
N ALA A 194 -0.30 -16.07 2.05
CA ALA A 194 1.10 -16.44 1.84
C ALA A 194 1.34 -17.03 0.43
N GLU A 195 0.46 -17.92 -0.03
CA GLU A 195 0.53 -18.51 -1.36
C GLU A 195 0.31 -17.50 -2.50
N HIS A 196 -0.63 -16.58 -2.34
CA HIS A 196 -0.87 -15.52 -3.33
C HIS A 196 0.31 -14.55 -3.40
N LEU A 197 0.95 -14.23 -2.27
CA LEU A 197 2.18 -13.43 -2.26
C LEU A 197 3.33 -14.14 -2.98
N ASN A 198 3.51 -15.44 -2.73
CA ASN A 198 4.52 -16.24 -3.42
C ASN A 198 4.25 -16.32 -4.93
N MET A 199 3.00 -16.50 -5.35
CA MET A 199 2.61 -16.44 -6.76
C MET A 199 2.97 -15.10 -7.40
N LEU A 200 2.62 -13.98 -6.74
CA LEU A 200 2.92 -12.64 -7.24
C LEU A 200 4.44 -12.42 -7.41
N ARG A 201 5.23 -12.77 -6.39
CA ARG A 201 6.70 -12.66 -6.42
C ARG A 201 7.30 -13.50 -7.55
N ARG A 202 6.84 -14.74 -7.73
CA ARG A 202 7.31 -15.63 -8.81
C ARG A 202 7.03 -15.06 -10.19
N ILE A 203 5.84 -14.51 -10.42
CA ILE A 203 5.47 -13.90 -11.71
C ILE A 203 6.38 -12.69 -11.99
N TYR A 204 6.56 -11.80 -11.02
CA TYR A 204 7.43 -10.63 -11.21
C TYR A 204 8.90 -11.03 -11.45
N LYS A 205 9.40 -12.02 -10.71
CA LYS A 205 10.75 -12.58 -10.95
C LYS A 205 10.89 -13.15 -12.36
N LEU A 206 9.87 -13.87 -12.86
CA LEU A 206 9.87 -14.44 -14.20
C LEU A 206 9.98 -13.37 -15.30
N TYR A 207 9.27 -12.25 -15.17
CA TYR A 207 9.21 -11.22 -16.22
C TYR A 207 10.21 -10.07 -16.04
N TYR A 208 10.66 -9.78 -14.82
CA TYR A 208 11.52 -8.64 -14.49
C TYR A 208 12.87 -9.03 -13.89
N GLY A 209 13.11 -10.32 -13.65
CA GLY A 209 14.38 -10.82 -13.12
C GLY A 209 14.53 -10.57 -11.61
N ASN A 210 15.78 -10.51 -11.14
CA ASN A 210 16.09 -10.46 -9.70
C ASN A 210 16.53 -9.10 -9.17
N SER A 211 16.80 -8.10 -10.02
CA SER A 211 17.43 -6.86 -9.54
C SER A 211 16.43 -5.74 -9.30
N ILE A 212 15.61 -5.42 -10.29
CA ILE A 212 14.74 -4.24 -10.23
C ILE A 212 13.35 -4.61 -10.75
N HIS A 213 12.36 -4.45 -9.89
CA HIS A 213 10.95 -4.58 -10.26
C HIS A 213 10.34 -3.19 -10.35
N LEU A 214 9.95 -2.78 -11.56
CA LEU A 214 9.24 -1.52 -11.78
C LEU A 214 7.89 -1.83 -12.40
N ASP A 215 6.82 -1.42 -11.71
CA ASP A 215 5.47 -1.50 -12.24
C ASP A 215 4.82 -0.11 -12.28
N LYS A 216 4.27 0.22 -13.45
CA LYS A 216 3.45 1.41 -13.65
C LYS A 216 2.07 0.95 -14.07
N THR A 217 1.12 0.93 -13.14
CA THR A 217 -0.29 0.70 -13.45
C THR A 217 -1.11 1.80 -12.76
N PRO A 218 -1.78 2.69 -13.52
CA PRO A 218 -2.67 3.70 -12.96
C PRO A 218 -4.05 3.09 -12.64
N GLY A 219 -4.85 3.79 -11.85
CA GLY A 219 -6.25 3.44 -11.63
C GLY A 219 -6.59 3.05 -10.20
N ILE A 220 -7.89 3.08 -9.91
CA ILE A 220 -8.44 2.76 -8.60
C ILE A 220 -8.14 1.31 -8.18
N PRO A 221 -8.25 0.28 -9.05
CA PRO A 221 -8.03 -1.10 -8.59
C PRO A 221 -6.56 -1.31 -8.17
N MET A 222 -5.59 -0.73 -8.88
CA MET A 222 -4.18 -0.78 -8.49
C MET A 222 -3.94 -0.04 -7.18
N LEU A 223 -4.53 1.15 -6.99
CA LEU A 223 -4.45 1.87 -5.72
C LEU A 223 -5.01 1.02 -4.55
N GLN A 224 -6.11 0.31 -4.76
CA GLN A 224 -6.71 -0.56 -3.75
C GLN A 224 -5.88 -1.83 -3.49
N SER A 225 -5.09 -2.27 -4.48
CA SER A 225 -4.25 -3.48 -4.40
C SER A 225 -2.83 -3.20 -3.86
N LEU A 226 -2.44 -1.93 -3.68
CA LEU A 226 -1.14 -1.58 -3.12
C LEU A 226 -0.85 -2.19 -1.74
N PRO A 227 -1.78 -2.29 -0.78
CA PRO A 227 -1.49 -2.97 0.49
C PRO A 227 -0.99 -4.40 0.27
N PHE A 228 -1.60 -5.14 -0.66
CA PHE A 228 -1.16 -6.49 -1.03
C PHE A 228 0.22 -6.48 -1.71
N ALA A 229 0.50 -5.53 -2.60
CA ALA A 229 1.83 -5.36 -3.17
C ALA A 229 2.91 -5.07 -2.11
N LEU A 230 2.59 -4.26 -1.11
CA LEU A 230 3.51 -3.93 -0.01
C LEU A 230 3.67 -5.09 0.98
N MET A 231 2.70 -6.01 1.09
CA MET A 231 2.91 -7.29 1.77
C MET A 231 3.92 -8.17 1.00
N ALA A 232 3.86 -8.17 -0.34
CA ALA A 232 4.79 -8.93 -1.16
C ALA A 232 6.22 -8.36 -1.12
N TRP A 233 6.34 -7.03 -1.13
CA TRP A 233 7.61 -6.32 -1.06
C TRP A 233 7.55 -5.17 -0.04
N PRO A 234 7.79 -5.44 1.26
CA PRO A 234 7.65 -4.44 2.32
C PRO A 234 8.56 -3.21 2.19
N ASN A 235 9.65 -3.34 1.42
CA ASN A 235 10.61 -2.26 1.12
C ASN A 235 10.34 -1.53 -0.21
N ALA A 236 9.24 -1.83 -0.90
CA ALA A 236 8.92 -1.14 -2.13
C ALA A 236 8.67 0.36 -1.90
N LYS A 237 9.05 1.15 -2.91
CA LYS A 237 8.78 2.59 -2.96
C LYS A 237 7.61 2.86 -3.90
N VAL A 238 6.75 3.80 -3.52
CA VAL A 238 5.54 4.16 -4.29
C VAL A 238 5.61 5.63 -4.71
N ILE A 239 5.42 5.92 -5.99
CA ILE A 239 5.22 7.29 -6.47
C ILE A 239 3.78 7.44 -6.94
N PHE A 240 3.00 8.26 -6.22
CA PHE A 240 1.65 8.63 -6.62
C PHE A 240 1.69 9.86 -7.52
N CYS A 241 1.41 9.66 -8.80
CA CYS A 241 1.30 10.74 -9.77
C CYS A 241 -0.08 11.38 -9.68
N LYS A 242 -0.12 12.69 -9.47
CA LYS A 242 -1.34 13.49 -9.35
C LYS A 242 -1.41 14.58 -10.41
N ARG A 243 -2.64 15.03 -10.66
CA ARG A 243 -2.96 16.10 -11.59
C ARG A 243 -4.27 16.74 -11.19
N ARG A 244 -4.32 18.06 -11.28
CA ARG A 244 -5.54 18.86 -11.08
C ARG A 244 -6.72 18.36 -11.91
N ALA A 245 -7.93 18.46 -11.35
CA ALA A 245 -9.14 17.88 -11.91
C ALA A 245 -9.40 18.34 -13.34
N MET A 246 -9.29 19.64 -13.61
CA MET A 246 -9.68 20.23 -14.89
C MET A 246 -8.85 19.65 -16.04
N GLU A 247 -7.53 19.70 -15.91
CA GLU A 247 -6.62 19.17 -16.93
C GLU A 247 -6.70 17.64 -17.05
N ASN A 248 -6.91 16.94 -15.94
CA ASN A 248 -7.05 15.48 -15.96
C ASN A 248 -8.32 15.06 -16.71
N ILE A 249 -9.46 15.65 -16.36
CA ILE A 249 -10.77 15.37 -16.97
C ILE A 249 -10.75 15.73 -18.46
N GLN A 250 -10.23 16.91 -18.83
CA GLN A 250 -10.10 17.28 -20.24
C GLN A 250 -9.26 16.27 -21.02
N SER A 251 -8.13 15.83 -20.45
CA SER A 251 -7.28 14.81 -21.10
C SER A 251 -7.99 13.45 -21.24
N ARG A 252 -8.84 13.08 -20.28
CA ARG A 252 -9.65 11.86 -20.34
C ARG A 252 -10.77 11.94 -21.37
N ILE A 253 -11.46 13.08 -21.48
CA ILE A 253 -12.51 13.29 -22.49
C ILE A 253 -11.93 13.11 -23.90
N ILE A 254 -10.76 13.70 -24.16
CA ILE A 254 -10.08 13.57 -25.45
C ILE A 254 -9.69 12.10 -25.74
N LYS A 255 -9.14 11.39 -24.74
CA LYS A 255 -8.66 10.00 -24.91
C LYS A 255 -9.80 8.98 -24.95
N PHE A 256 -10.87 9.22 -24.19
CA PHE A 256 -12.00 8.30 -23.98
C PHE A 256 -13.33 9.03 -24.22
N PRO A 257 -13.61 9.46 -25.46
CA PRO A 257 -14.77 10.31 -25.77
C PRO A 257 -16.12 9.61 -25.58
N LYS A 258 -16.13 8.27 -25.48
CA LYS A 258 -17.34 7.47 -25.22
C LYS A 258 -17.77 7.47 -23.75
N VAL A 259 -16.90 7.92 -22.85
CA VAL A 259 -17.21 8.02 -21.41
C VAL A 259 -17.71 9.42 -21.12
N ASN A 260 -18.88 9.54 -20.49
CA ASN A 260 -19.49 10.84 -20.22
C ASN A 260 -18.68 11.68 -19.20
N PHE A 261 -18.89 13.00 -19.24
CA PHE A 261 -18.21 13.98 -18.39
C PHE A 261 -18.31 13.62 -16.90
N LEU A 262 -19.53 13.39 -16.42
CA LEU A 262 -19.82 13.08 -15.01
C LEU A 262 -19.04 11.86 -14.51
N GLN A 263 -18.85 10.84 -15.36
CA GLN A 263 -18.07 9.65 -15.01
C GLN A 263 -16.59 9.97 -14.86
N HIS A 264 -16.00 10.81 -15.72
CA HIS A 264 -14.61 11.28 -15.56
C HIS A 264 -14.41 12.05 -14.25
N VAL A 265 -15.36 12.94 -13.92
CA VAL A 265 -15.37 13.71 -12.67
C VAL A 265 -15.40 12.77 -11.45
N LYS A 266 -16.34 11.81 -11.43
CA LYS A 266 -16.46 10.82 -10.35
C LYS A 266 -15.19 9.98 -10.20
N GLN A 267 -14.63 9.49 -11.30
CA GLN A 267 -13.42 8.66 -11.28
C GLN A 267 -12.19 9.42 -10.78
N TRP A 268 -12.05 10.70 -11.13
CA TRP A 268 -10.96 11.54 -10.61
C TRP A 268 -11.06 11.65 -9.08
N LYS A 269 -12.24 12.02 -8.55
CA LYS A 269 -12.48 12.12 -7.10
C LYS A 269 -12.26 10.78 -6.39
N GLN A 270 -12.77 9.69 -6.96
CA GLN A 270 -12.60 8.34 -6.41
C GLN A 270 -11.13 7.91 -6.36
N SER A 271 -10.30 8.32 -7.33
CA SER A 271 -8.87 8.00 -7.32
C SER A 271 -8.14 8.62 -6.12
N PHE A 272 -8.42 9.89 -5.80
CA PHE A 272 -7.83 10.54 -4.61
C PHE A 272 -8.38 9.98 -3.29
N ALA A 273 -9.67 9.66 -3.25
CA ALA A 273 -10.26 9.01 -2.08
C ALA A 273 -9.63 7.62 -1.83
N ALA A 274 -9.48 6.80 -2.88
CA ALA A 274 -8.82 5.50 -2.81
C ALA A 274 -7.37 5.65 -2.36
N TRP A 275 -6.62 6.59 -2.93
CA TRP A 275 -5.24 6.85 -2.52
C TRP A 275 -5.12 7.17 -1.02
N ARG A 276 -5.95 8.08 -0.50
CA ARG A 276 -5.92 8.41 0.94
C ARG A 276 -6.23 7.21 1.83
N GLN A 277 -7.25 6.43 1.48
CA GLN A 277 -7.64 5.25 2.25
C GLN A 277 -6.52 4.20 2.24
N THR A 278 -6.00 3.88 1.05
CA THR A 278 -4.85 2.97 0.89
C THR A 278 -3.66 3.42 1.71
N ARG A 279 -3.33 4.71 1.69
CA ARG A 279 -2.21 5.28 2.45
C ARG A 279 -2.38 5.09 3.96
N GLN A 280 -3.60 5.24 4.49
CA GLN A 280 -3.90 4.97 5.90
C GLN A 280 -3.67 3.49 6.23
N VAL A 281 -4.18 2.58 5.39
CA VAL A 281 -3.99 1.13 5.57
C VAL A 281 -2.50 0.76 5.56
N ILE A 282 -1.74 1.24 4.57
CA ILE A 282 -0.32 0.93 4.45
C ILE A 282 0.49 1.53 5.63
N ASN A 283 0.18 2.74 6.08
CA ASN A 283 0.82 3.32 7.26
C ASN A 283 0.54 2.49 8.53
N GLN A 284 -0.66 1.90 8.65
CA GLN A 284 -0.97 1.00 9.75
C GLN A 284 -0.22 -0.34 9.65
N LEU A 285 -0.05 -0.87 8.44
CA LEU A 285 0.68 -2.12 8.18
C LEU A 285 2.18 -1.96 8.42
N LEU A 286 2.80 -0.91 7.87
CA LEU A 286 4.25 -0.72 7.92
C LEU A 286 4.72 0.07 9.16
N LYS A 287 3.84 0.83 9.82
CA LYS A 287 4.18 1.79 10.89
C LYS A 287 5.29 2.79 10.53
N ARG A 288 5.38 3.15 9.24
CA ARG A 288 6.28 4.17 8.70
C ARG A 288 5.61 4.93 7.56
N ASN A 289 6.16 6.09 7.20
CA ASN A 289 5.63 6.98 6.17
C ASN A 289 6.63 7.28 5.03
N ASP A 290 7.83 6.70 5.06
CA ASP A 290 8.90 6.91 4.07
C ASP A 290 8.76 6.04 2.81
N TRP A 291 7.64 5.32 2.66
CA TRP A 291 7.41 4.37 1.56
C TRP A 291 6.82 5.03 0.30
N TYR A 292 6.38 6.30 0.36
CA TYR A 292 5.79 6.99 -0.78
C TYR A 292 6.20 8.46 -0.93
N ILE A 293 6.07 8.97 -2.15
CA ILE A 293 6.00 10.40 -2.47
C ILE A 293 4.85 10.68 -3.44
N GLU A 294 4.42 11.93 -3.51
CA GLU A 294 3.42 12.40 -4.49
C GLU A 294 4.09 13.37 -5.47
N ILE A 295 3.91 13.14 -6.77
CA ILE A 295 4.48 13.99 -7.84
C ILE A 295 3.36 14.54 -8.70
N ASP A 296 3.31 15.85 -8.88
CA ASP A 296 2.35 16.49 -9.76
C ASP A 296 2.82 16.49 -11.22
N GLN A 297 1.91 16.24 -12.16
CA GLN A 297 2.21 16.38 -13.58
C GLN A 297 2.58 17.82 -13.97
N PHE A 298 2.00 18.82 -13.30
CA PHE A 298 2.35 20.21 -13.56
C PHE A 298 3.81 20.50 -13.19
N ASP A 299 4.27 20.01 -12.04
CA ASP A 299 5.65 20.15 -11.58
C ASP A 299 6.61 19.38 -12.50
N MET A 300 6.23 18.19 -12.97
CA MET A 300 7.00 17.45 -13.98
C MET A 300 7.21 18.27 -15.27
N ALA A 301 6.25 19.11 -15.64
CA ALA A 301 6.32 19.90 -16.87
C ALA A 301 7.04 21.25 -16.70
N ASN A 302 6.94 21.87 -15.51
CA ASN A 302 7.39 23.23 -15.26
C ASN A 302 8.67 23.33 -14.42
N THR A 303 8.91 22.37 -13.53
CA THR A 303 10.08 22.33 -12.64
C THR A 303 10.72 20.93 -12.59
N PRO A 304 11.07 20.34 -13.76
CA PRO A 304 11.55 18.96 -13.84
C PRO A 304 12.82 18.70 -13.00
N GLU A 305 13.69 19.70 -12.81
CA GLU A 305 14.88 19.60 -11.95
C GLU A 305 14.51 19.32 -10.49
N GLN A 306 13.49 19.99 -9.96
CA GLN A 306 13.02 19.81 -8.58
C GLN A 306 12.38 18.43 -8.40
N VAL A 307 11.60 17.99 -9.39
CA VAL A 307 11.02 16.63 -9.39
C VAL A 307 12.12 15.57 -9.44
N VAL A 308 13.14 15.76 -10.28
CA VAL A 308 14.29 14.83 -10.36
C VAL A 308 15.02 14.74 -9.04
N GLU A 309 15.27 15.85 -8.37
CA GLU A 309 15.94 15.84 -7.07
C GLU A 309 15.11 15.13 -6.00
N THR A 310 13.80 15.37 -5.99
CA THR A 310 12.86 14.66 -5.10
C THR A 310 12.91 13.15 -5.33
N VAL A 311 12.82 12.70 -6.59
CA VAL A 311 12.86 11.28 -6.96
C VAL A 311 14.24 10.67 -6.69
N ARG A 312 15.34 11.42 -6.92
CA ARG A 312 16.71 11.00 -6.61
C ARG A 312 16.86 10.66 -5.14
N ASN A 313 16.44 11.58 -4.27
CA ASN A 313 16.57 11.41 -2.83
C ASN A 313 15.68 10.26 -2.35
N PHE A 314 14.43 10.20 -2.82
CA PHE A 314 13.48 9.16 -2.43
C PHE A 314 13.91 7.74 -2.84
N LEU A 315 14.45 7.56 -4.05
CA LEU A 315 14.87 6.26 -4.55
C LEU A 315 16.37 5.98 -4.31
N SER A 316 17.09 6.92 -3.69
CA SER A 316 18.54 6.89 -3.51
C SER A 316 19.26 6.59 -4.83
N LEU A 317 18.99 7.40 -5.85
CA LEU A 317 19.56 7.22 -7.19
C LEU A 317 21.00 7.72 -7.23
N ALA A 318 21.87 6.99 -7.92
CA ALA A 318 23.21 7.44 -8.26
C ALA A 318 23.19 8.60 -9.26
N GLU A 319 24.27 9.38 -9.35
CA GLU A 319 24.33 10.55 -10.25
C GLU A 319 24.10 10.19 -11.73
N GLY A 320 24.56 9.02 -12.18
CA GLY A 320 24.27 8.54 -13.53
C GLY A 320 22.78 8.23 -13.77
N GLU A 321 22.08 7.73 -12.76
CA GLU A 321 20.64 7.44 -12.80
C GLU A 321 19.83 8.73 -12.77
N LYS A 322 20.22 9.69 -11.91
CA LYS A 322 19.67 11.05 -11.86
C LYS A 322 19.74 11.74 -13.24
N LYS A 323 20.91 11.71 -13.88
CA LYS A 323 21.11 12.30 -15.22
C LYS A 323 20.18 11.69 -16.26
N ARG A 324 20.02 10.35 -16.26
CA ARG A 324 19.09 9.66 -17.17
C ARG A 324 17.63 9.99 -16.89
N LEU A 325 17.25 10.10 -15.61
CA LEU A 325 15.91 10.51 -15.20
C LEU A 325 15.58 11.90 -15.74
N PHE A 326 16.47 12.87 -15.51
CA PHE A 326 16.31 14.24 -16.00
C PHE A 326 16.26 14.31 -17.53
N ALA A 327 17.21 13.67 -18.21
CA ALA A 327 17.23 13.64 -19.67
C ALA A 327 15.92 13.11 -20.26
N GLN A 328 15.29 12.11 -19.64
CA GLN A 328 14.01 11.60 -20.11
C GLN A 328 12.83 12.53 -19.79
N LEU A 329 12.75 13.11 -18.60
CA LEU A 329 11.66 14.03 -18.23
C LEU A 329 11.70 15.34 -19.03
N ALA A 330 12.90 15.86 -19.28
CA ALA A 330 13.13 17.07 -20.06
C ALA A 330 12.99 16.83 -21.58
N SER A 331 13.01 15.56 -22.05
CA SER A 331 12.91 15.27 -23.47
C SER A 331 11.56 15.65 -24.08
N ALA A 332 11.57 15.92 -25.39
CA ALA A 332 10.37 16.11 -26.20
C ALA A 332 9.56 14.81 -26.40
N ASP A 333 10.16 13.65 -26.13
CA ASP A 333 9.52 12.33 -26.20
C ASP A 333 8.65 12.09 -24.95
N ARG A 334 7.49 12.76 -24.95
CA ARG A 334 6.47 12.70 -23.89
C ARG A 334 5.31 11.78 -24.31
N PRO A 335 5.18 10.59 -23.72
CA PRO A 335 4.11 9.66 -24.08
C PRO A 335 2.72 10.28 -23.86
N GLU A 336 1.84 10.10 -24.86
CA GLU A 336 0.42 10.46 -24.78
C GLU A 336 0.14 11.93 -24.46
N GLN A 337 0.98 12.84 -24.94
CA GLN A 337 0.79 14.27 -24.85
C GLN A 337 -0.43 14.70 -25.68
N THR A 338 -1.47 15.25 -25.03
CA THR A 338 -2.71 15.69 -25.69
C THR A 338 -2.65 17.14 -26.21
N THR A 339 -1.60 17.90 -25.87
CA THR A 339 -1.42 19.29 -26.32
C THR A 339 0.06 19.61 -26.52
N THR A 340 0.41 20.22 -27.66
CA THR A 340 1.80 20.54 -28.03
C THR A 340 2.36 21.78 -27.30
N HIS A 341 1.53 22.71 -26.80
CA HIS A 341 1.99 24.09 -26.54
C HIS A 341 1.40 24.88 -25.35
N SER A 342 1.11 24.31 -24.18
CA SER A 342 0.95 25.21 -23.01
C SER A 342 1.40 24.60 -21.69
N SER A 343 2.57 25.01 -21.23
CA SER A 343 3.01 24.90 -19.83
C SER A 343 2.15 25.75 -18.88
N LYS A 344 1.41 26.73 -19.42
CA LYS A 344 0.53 27.61 -18.65
C LYS A 344 -0.72 26.85 -18.19
N ALA A 345 -0.97 26.94 -16.88
CA ALA A 345 -2.19 26.47 -16.26
C ALA A 345 -3.39 27.26 -16.81
N LYS A 346 -4.49 26.54 -17.08
CA LYS A 346 -5.74 27.11 -17.56
C LYS A 346 -6.65 27.48 -16.39
N SER A 347 -7.40 28.56 -16.51
CA SER A 347 -8.54 28.81 -15.64
C SER A 347 -9.71 27.90 -16.03
N LEU A 348 -10.69 27.75 -15.14
CA LEU A 348 -11.88 26.95 -15.39
C LEU A 348 -12.63 27.37 -16.66
N ASP A 349 -12.65 28.67 -16.96
CA ASP A 349 -13.37 29.25 -18.11
C ASP A 349 -12.70 28.89 -19.45
N ASP A 350 -11.41 28.56 -19.44
CA ASP A 350 -10.63 28.20 -20.65
C ASP A 350 -10.93 26.78 -21.19
N PHE A 351 -11.77 26.00 -20.49
CA PHE A 351 -12.11 24.62 -20.88
C PHE A 351 -13.36 24.52 -21.77
N ASN A 352 -14.13 25.61 -21.94
CA ASN A 352 -15.37 25.64 -22.73
C ASN A 352 -16.39 24.55 -22.33
N TRP A 353 -16.49 24.26 -21.03
CA TRP A 353 -17.47 23.32 -20.48
C TRP A 353 -18.81 24.02 -20.23
N THR A 354 -19.92 23.28 -20.33
CA THR A 354 -21.25 23.83 -20.09
C THR A 354 -21.45 24.18 -18.62
N GLU A 355 -22.38 25.08 -18.29
CA GLU A 355 -22.70 25.42 -16.89
C GLU A 355 -23.06 24.20 -16.04
N THR A 356 -23.76 23.23 -16.62
CA THR A 356 -24.05 21.94 -15.98
C THR A 356 -22.77 21.19 -15.63
N GLN A 357 -21.82 21.08 -16.57
CA GLN A 357 -20.53 20.42 -16.34
C GLN A 357 -19.69 21.13 -15.28
N LEU A 358 -19.67 22.47 -15.29
CA LEU A 358 -18.98 23.27 -14.28
C LEU A 358 -19.59 23.06 -12.88
N THR A 359 -20.92 22.96 -12.79
CA THR A 359 -21.64 22.68 -11.54
C THR A 359 -21.33 21.28 -11.03
N GLU A 360 -21.39 20.26 -11.89
CA GLU A 360 -21.05 18.87 -11.54
C GLU A 360 -19.61 18.74 -11.04
N LEU A 361 -18.66 19.39 -11.74
CA LEU A 361 -17.26 19.42 -11.33
C LEU A 361 -17.10 19.99 -9.93
N LYS A 362 -17.67 21.18 -9.65
CA LYS A 362 -17.56 21.82 -8.34
C LYS A 362 -18.22 20.96 -7.26
N GLN A 363 -19.43 20.48 -7.50
CA GLN A 363 -20.17 19.66 -6.54
C GLN A 363 -19.41 18.39 -6.13
N ILE A 364 -18.73 17.74 -7.07
CA ILE A 364 -18.09 16.43 -6.84
C ILE A 364 -16.62 16.57 -6.43
N CYS A 365 -15.87 17.49 -7.05
CA CYS A 365 -14.42 17.56 -6.92
C CYS A 365 -13.91 18.62 -5.95
N ASP A 366 -14.71 19.61 -5.52
CA ASP A 366 -14.22 20.76 -4.75
C ASP A 366 -13.51 20.35 -3.45
N LYS A 367 -14.08 19.39 -2.71
CA LYS A 367 -13.44 18.85 -1.49
C LYS A 367 -12.04 18.28 -1.79
N GLU A 368 -11.91 17.48 -2.84
CA GLU A 368 -10.64 16.86 -3.22
C GLU A 368 -9.64 17.88 -3.77
N MET A 369 -10.10 18.83 -4.59
CA MET A 369 -9.28 19.94 -5.09
C MET A 369 -8.65 20.72 -3.93
N LYS A 370 -9.45 21.08 -2.91
CA LYS A 370 -8.98 21.76 -1.70
C LYS A 370 -7.97 20.93 -0.91
N LEU A 371 -8.24 19.65 -0.67
CA LEU A 371 -7.31 18.76 0.02
C LEU A 371 -5.97 18.60 -0.71
N GLN A 372 -5.98 18.72 -2.04
CA GLN A 372 -4.78 18.66 -2.88
C GLN A 372 -4.16 20.03 -3.19
N ASN A 373 -4.71 21.12 -2.61
CA ASN A 373 -4.27 22.50 -2.82
C ASN A 373 -4.43 23.02 -4.26
N TYR A 374 -5.34 22.47 -5.04
CA TYR A 374 -5.58 22.92 -6.41
C TYR A 374 -6.59 24.07 -6.48
N SER A 375 -6.23 25.15 -7.17
CA SER A 375 -7.15 26.24 -7.50
C SER A 375 -7.94 25.96 -8.78
N TYR A 376 -9.02 26.70 -9.01
CA TYR A 376 -9.76 26.68 -10.28
C TYR A 376 -9.26 27.73 -11.29
N ASP A 377 -8.25 28.52 -10.94
CA ASP A 377 -7.73 29.63 -11.75
C ASP A 377 -6.37 29.28 -12.39
N SER A 378 -5.77 30.26 -13.06
CA SER A 378 -4.46 30.11 -13.71
C SER A 378 -3.28 29.98 -12.74
N LYS A 379 -3.46 30.12 -11.42
CA LYS A 379 -2.38 29.93 -10.43
C LYS A 379 -2.03 28.47 -10.19
N TYR A 380 -2.87 27.54 -10.64
CA TYR A 380 -2.77 26.09 -10.43
C TYR A 380 -2.96 25.64 -8.97
N TYR A 381 -2.30 26.29 -8.02
CA TYR A 381 -2.38 26.02 -6.58
C TYR A 381 -3.02 27.18 -5.81
N PHE A 382 -3.66 26.91 -4.66
CA PHE A 382 -4.15 27.98 -3.76
C PHE A 382 -3.03 28.74 -3.04
N THR A 383 -1.94 28.03 -2.73
CA THR A 383 -0.75 28.55 -2.04
C THR A 383 0.49 28.11 -2.79
N ASP A 384 1.47 29.01 -2.94
CA ASP A 384 2.74 28.69 -3.58
C ASP A 384 3.47 27.59 -2.80
N GLN A 385 4.00 26.61 -3.53
CA GLN A 385 4.49 25.34 -2.99
C GLN A 385 5.78 25.44 -2.14
N THR A 386 6.36 26.63 -1.94
CA THR A 386 7.62 26.83 -1.19
C THR A 386 7.57 26.40 0.29
N SER A 387 6.42 25.94 0.80
CA SER A 387 6.20 25.58 2.20
C SER A 387 5.94 24.08 2.49
N ARG A 388 5.99 23.18 1.50
CA ARG A 388 5.44 21.80 1.63
C ARG A 388 6.43 20.63 1.68
N SER A 389 7.73 20.85 1.89
CA SER A 389 8.66 19.76 2.21
C SER A 389 8.60 19.39 3.70
N LYS A 390 7.55 18.67 4.12
CA LYS A 390 7.57 17.89 5.38
C LYS A 390 6.80 16.59 5.22
#